data_AF-A0A2V6LQ91-F1
#
_entry.id   AF-A0A2V6LQ91-F1
#
_cell.length_a   1.000
_cell.length_b   1.000
_cell.length_c   1.000
_cell.angle_alpha   90.00
_cell.angle_beta   90.00
_cell.angle_gamma   90.00
#
_symmetry.space_group_name_H-M   'P 1'
#
loop_
_entity.id
_entity.type
_entity.pdbx_description
1 polymer ?
#
loop_
_entity_poly.entity_id
_entity_poly.type
_entity_poly.pdbx_seq_one_letter_code
_entity_poly.pdbx_strand_id
1 'polypeptide(L)'
;VLNVYMEEPPLVSDWRKLTKTRNVVVVPFFISDGLHSYEDIPALLGIANQLSARLRSAGRHTARQANSSRAARGEIFRHNPYAIDNRSLSYAPSIGTDPGVADIIIEQAANFDAES
;
A
#
# COMPACT_ATOMS: atom_id res chain seq x y z
N VAL A 1 12.80 -0.54 -10.64
CA VAL A 1 11.36 -0.31 -10.36
C VAL A 1 10.57 -1.23 -11.26
N LEU A 2 9.51 -1.86 -10.75
CA LEU A 2 8.63 -2.78 -11.50
C LEU A 2 7.21 -2.26 -11.37
N ASN A 3 6.51 -2.15 -12.49
CA ASN A 3 5.08 -1.86 -12.49
C ASN A 3 4.33 -3.19 -12.32
N VAL A 4 3.36 -3.19 -11.42
CA VAL A 4 2.50 -4.34 -11.14
C VAL A 4 1.07 -3.85 -10.98
N TYR A 5 0.11 -4.66 -11.39
CA TYR A 5 -1.31 -4.28 -11.45
C TYR A 5 -2.17 -5.24 -10.64
N MET A 6 -3.38 -4.83 -10.30
CA MET A 6 -4.32 -5.67 -9.54
C MET A 6 -5.01 -6.70 -10.43
N GLU A 7 -5.44 -6.27 -11.62
CA GLU A 7 -6.35 -7.05 -12.47
C GLU A 7 -5.67 -7.70 -13.68
N GLU A 8 -4.47 -7.25 -14.07
CA GLU A 8 -3.77 -7.77 -15.25
C GLU A 8 -2.29 -8.06 -14.99
N PRO A 9 -1.69 -9.02 -15.72
CA PRO A 9 -0.25 -9.28 -15.62
C PRO A 9 0.60 -8.08 -16.06
N PRO A 10 1.73 -7.80 -15.38
CA PRO A 10 2.24 -8.47 -14.18
C PRO A 10 1.43 -8.15 -12.91
N LEU A 11 0.97 -9.19 -12.20
CA LEU A 11 0.09 -9.03 -11.04
C LEU A 11 0.86 -8.66 -9.76
N VAL A 12 0.26 -7.81 -8.92
CA VAL A 12 0.75 -7.46 -7.56
C VAL A 12 0.96 -8.71 -6.70
N SER A 13 0.06 -9.69 -6.80
CA SER A 13 0.13 -10.94 -6.04
C SER A 13 1.38 -11.77 -6.37
N ASP A 14 1.97 -11.56 -7.55
CA ASP A 14 3.17 -12.25 -8.02
C ASP A 14 4.48 -11.55 -7.61
N TRP A 15 4.44 -10.51 -6.78
CA TRP A 15 5.64 -9.72 -6.40
C TRP A 15 6.83 -10.58 -5.90
N ARG A 16 6.56 -11.70 -5.22
CA ARG A 16 7.60 -12.63 -4.72
C ARG A 16 8.36 -13.33 -5.85
N LYS A 17 7.68 -13.60 -6.97
CA LYS A 17 8.25 -14.20 -8.19
C LYS A 17 8.97 -13.14 -9.02
N LEU A 18 8.41 -11.94 -9.07
CA LEU A 18 8.90 -10.83 -9.89
C LEU A 18 10.13 -10.13 -9.29
N THR A 19 10.30 -10.15 -7.97
CA THR A 19 11.44 -9.54 -7.28
C THR A 19 12.44 -10.59 -6.79
N LYS A 20 13.74 -10.24 -6.76
CA LYS A 20 14.82 -11.14 -6.31
C LYS A 20 15.46 -10.70 -4.98
N THR A 21 15.26 -9.46 -4.57
CA THR A 21 15.90 -8.86 -3.40
C THR A 21 15.14 -9.14 -2.11
N ARG A 22 15.86 -9.19 -0.98
CA ARG A 22 15.25 -9.36 0.35
C ARG A 22 14.36 -8.18 0.74
N ASN A 23 14.80 -6.96 0.44
CA ASN A 23 14.05 -5.75 0.73
C ASN A 23 13.24 -5.33 -0.49
N VAL A 24 11.95 -5.08 -0.29
CA VAL A 24 11.00 -4.65 -1.31
C VAL A 24 10.22 -3.46 -0.77
N VAL A 25 10.05 -2.43 -1.60
CA VAL A 25 9.19 -1.28 -1.29
C VAL A 25 8.07 -1.27 -2.32
N VAL A 26 6.84 -1.20 -1.85
CA VAL A 26 5.64 -1.08 -2.68
C VAL A 26 5.07 0.32 -2.46
N VAL A 27 4.95 1.07 -3.55
CA VAL A 27 4.40 2.43 -3.57
C VAL A 27 3.18 2.43 -4.50
N PRO A 28 1.95 2.55 -3.98
CA PRO A 28 0.75 2.64 -4.82
C PRO A 28 0.77 3.92 -5.65
N PHE A 29 0.68 3.78 -6.97
CA PHE A 29 0.62 4.92 -7.89
C PHE A 29 -0.84 5.42 -8.06
N PHE A 30 -1.50 5.78 -6.97
CA PHE A 30 -2.89 6.26 -6.93
C PHE A 30 -2.98 7.71 -6.43
N ILE A 31 -4.04 8.41 -6.82
CA ILE A 31 -4.34 9.79 -6.37
C ILE A 31 -4.81 9.84 -4.91
N SER A 32 -5.37 8.75 -4.38
CA SER A 32 -5.85 8.72 -3.01
C SER A 32 -5.76 7.33 -2.41
N ASP A 33 -5.62 7.23 -1.10
CA ASP A 33 -5.79 5.97 -0.39
C ASP A 33 -7.28 5.63 -0.25
N GLY A 34 -7.74 4.72 -1.11
CA GLY A 34 -9.10 4.18 -1.10
C GLY A 34 -9.17 2.76 -0.51
N LEU A 35 -10.31 2.09 -0.68
CA LEU A 35 -10.53 0.73 -0.19
C LEU A 35 -9.42 -0.23 -0.61
N HIS A 36 -9.01 -0.17 -1.88
CA HIS A 36 -7.92 -0.99 -2.42
C HIS A 36 -6.59 -0.81 -1.68
N SER A 37 -6.26 0.42 -1.27
CA SER A 37 -5.00 0.72 -0.58
C SER A 37 -4.97 0.12 0.84
N TYR A 38 -6.12 -0.12 1.46
CA TYR A 38 -6.22 -0.61 2.84
C TYR A 38 -6.57 -2.09 2.96
N GLU A 39 -7.25 -2.66 1.96
CA GLU A 39 -7.83 -4.00 2.05
C GLU A 39 -7.26 -4.91 0.95
N ASP A 40 -7.51 -4.59 -0.32
CA ASP A 40 -7.20 -5.49 -1.43
C ASP A 40 -5.69 -5.64 -1.68
N ILE A 41 -4.95 -4.54 -1.88
CA ILE A 41 -3.50 -4.59 -2.13
C ILE A 41 -2.76 -5.24 -0.96
N PRO A 42 -3.01 -4.86 0.32
CA PRO A 42 -2.42 -5.55 1.45
C PRO A 42 -2.71 -7.05 1.51
N ALA A 43 -3.92 -7.49 1.12
CA ALA A 43 -4.25 -8.91 1.03
C ALA A 43 -3.41 -9.60 -0.06
N LEU A 44 -3.33 -9.01 -1.26
CA LEU A 44 -2.53 -9.53 -2.38
C LEU A 44 -1.04 -9.59 -2.05
N LEU A 45 -0.51 -8.64 -1.27
CA LEU A 45 0.87 -8.63 -0.80
C LEU A 45 1.14 -9.66 0.30
N GLY A 46 0.11 -10.15 0.98
CA GLY A 46 0.19 -11.07 2.13
C GLY A 46 0.33 -10.38 3.49
N ILE A 47 0.11 -9.07 3.56
CA ILE A 47 0.21 -8.25 4.79
C ILE A 47 -0.95 -8.55 5.75
N ALA A 48 -2.18 -8.69 5.23
CA ALA A 48 -3.38 -8.92 6.04
C ALA A 48 -3.28 -10.16 6.94
N ASN A 49 -2.57 -11.20 6.46
CA ASN A 49 -2.33 -12.44 7.20
C ASN A 49 -1.42 -12.22 8.43
N GLN A 50 -0.39 -11.37 8.30
CA GLN A 50 0.48 -11.03 9.41
C GLN A 50 -0.22 -10.18 10.47
N LEU A 51 -0.99 -9.18 10.04
CA LEU A 51 -1.73 -8.33 10.98
C LEU A 51 -2.72 -9.17 11.79
N SER A 52 -3.45 -10.06 11.12
CA SER A 52 -4.37 -11.00 11.77
C SER A 52 -3.66 -11.95 12.74
N ALA A 53 -2.50 -12.50 12.36
CA ALA A 53 -1.70 -13.36 13.24
C ALA A 53 -1.19 -12.60 14.48
N ARG A 54 -0.75 -11.36 14.30
CA ARG A 54 -0.28 -10.50 15.40
C ARG A 54 -1.40 -10.14 16.36
N LEU A 55 -2.57 -9.75 15.86
CA LEU A 55 -3.74 -9.43 16.71
C LEU A 55 -4.18 -10.64 17.53
N ARG A 56 -4.12 -11.85 16.96
CA ARG A 56 -4.37 -13.10 17.69
C ARG A 56 -3.33 -13.33 18.80
N SER A 57 -2.05 -13.09 18.54
CA SER A 57 -1.00 -13.23 19.57
C SER A 57 -1.07 -12.18 20.67
N ALA A 58 -1.62 -11.00 20.38
CA ALA A 58 -1.81 -9.92 21.35
C ALA A 58 -3.06 -10.08 22.24
N GLY A 59 -3.74 -11.24 22.21
CA GLY A 59 -4.90 -11.52 23.06
C GLY A 59 -6.17 -10.70 22.74
N ARG A 60 -6.20 -9.98 21.62
CA ARG A 60 -7.39 -9.23 21.19
C ARG A 60 -8.40 -10.16 20.50
N HIS A 61 -9.32 -10.71 21.28
CA HIS A 61 -10.40 -11.62 20.85
C HIS A 61 -11.56 -10.95 20.08
N THR A 62 -11.32 -9.88 19.31
CA THR A 62 -12.36 -9.21 18.50
C THR A 62 -11.99 -9.10 17.03
N ALA A 63 -11.44 -10.18 16.45
CA ALA A 63 -11.00 -10.21 15.05
C ALA A 63 -12.14 -10.08 14.01
N ARG A 64 -13.42 -10.13 14.42
CA ARG A 64 -14.56 -10.00 13.49
C ARG A 64 -15.02 -8.56 13.23
N GLN A 65 -14.42 -7.54 13.87
CA GLN A 65 -14.92 -6.17 13.80
C GLN A 65 -13.84 -5.07 13.64
N ALA A 66 -12.55 -5.43 13.52
CA ALA A 66 -11.45 -4.47 13.54
C ALA A 66 -11.04 -3.90 12.17
N ASN A 67 -11.39 -4.56 11.06
CA ASN A 67 -10.95 -4.15 9.72
C ASN A 67 -11.68 -2.92 9.17
N SER A 68 -12.75 -2.46 9.81
CA SER A 68 -13.59 -1.35 9.34
C SER A 68 -13.32 0.00 10.02
N SER A 69 -12.39 0.08 10.97
CA SER A 69 -12.10 1.34 11.66
C SER A 69 -11.06 2.17 10.91
N ARG A 70 -11.28 3.48 10.81
CA ARG A 70 -10.35 4.44 10.18
C ARG A 70 -8.95 4.42 10.84
N ALA A 71 -8.88 4.04 12.12
CA ALA A 71 -7.64 3.83 12.84
C ALA A 71 -6.84 2.63 12.31
N ALA A 72 -7.51 1.50 12.05
CA ALA A 72 -6.87 0.31 11.46
C ALA A 72 -6.33 0.57 10.05
N ARG A 73 -7.01 1.43 9.27
CA ARG A 73 -6.57 1.85 7.94
C ARG A 73 -5.25 2.64 7.97
N GLY A 74 -5.10 3.58 8.90
CA GLY A 74 -3.85 4.34 9.05
C GLY A 74 -2.69 3.54 9.64
N GLU A 75 -2.99 2.47 10.39
CA GLU A 75 -1.95 1.59 10.96
C GLU A 75 -1.17 0.84 9.87
N ILE A 76 -1.75 0.57 8.70
CA ILE A 76 -1.09 -0.26 7.68
C ILE A 76 0.19 0.38 7.12
N PHE A 77 0.20 1.70 6.98
CA PHE A 77 1.39 2.43 6.49
C PHE A 77 2.42 2.66 7.58
N ARG A 78 2.02 2.58 8.85
CA ARG A 78 2.89 2.82 10.01
C ARG A 78 3.65 1.57 10.45
N HIS A 79 3.14 0.38 10.13
CA HIS A 79 3.70 -0.89 10.61
C HIS A 79 4.74 -1.52 9.69
N ASN A 80 5.64 -0.69 9.17
CA ASN A 80 6.71 -1.14 8.27
C ASN A 80 8.02 -1.47 9.02
N PRO A 81 8.82 -2.43 8.52
CA PRO A 81 8.50 -3.35 7.42
C PRO A 81 7.74 -4.61 7.88
N TYR A 82 7.05 -5.24 6.92
CA TYR A 82 6.41 -6.54 7.08
C TYR A 82 7.38 -7.68 6.70
N ALA A 83 7.45 -8.72 7.53
CA ALA A 83 8.38 -9.84 7.33
C ALA A 83 7.67 -11.04 6.67
N ILE A 84 7.76 -11.18 5.35
CA ILE A 84 7.00 -12.20 4.58
C ILE A 84 7.99 -13.13 3.88
N ASP A 85 7.97 -14.44 4.19
CA ASP A 85 8.80 -15.46 3.54
C ASP A 85 10.30 -15.09 3.41
N ASN A 86 10.92 -14.62 4.50
CA ASN A 86 12.31 -14.15 4.56
C ASN A 86 12.60 -12.87 3.72
N ARG A 87 11.54 -12.15 3.33
CA ARG A 87 11.58 -10.83 2.69
C ARG A 87 11.11 -9.76 3.68
N SER A 88 11.64 -8.56 3.53
CA SER A 88 11.24 -7.35 4.24
C SER A 88 10.49 -6.46 3.25
N LEU A 89 9.18 -6.32 3.43
CA LEU A 89 8.31 -5.56 2.54
C LEU A 89 7.82 -4.29 3.24
N SER A 90 8.15 -3.13 2.68
CA SER A 90 7.61 -1.84 3.12
C SER A 90 6.47 -1.42 2.19
N TYR A 91 5.33 -1.05 2.75
CA TYR A 91 4.16 -0.59 2.03
C TYR A 91 3.86 0.87 2.35
N ALA A 92 4.03 1.75 1.36
CA ALA A 92 3.84 3.18 1.51
C ALA A 92 2.38 3.61 1.27
N PRO A 93 1.98 4.80 1.75
CA PRO A 93 0.78 5.48 1.27
C PRO A 93 0.82 5.72 -0.24
N SER A 94 -0.35 5.97 -0.84
CA SER A 94 -0.44 6.29 -2.27
C SER A 94 0.24 7.63 -2.59
N ILE A 95 0.85 7.76 -3.77
CA ILE A 95 1.57 8.97 -4.17
C ILE A 95 0.74 10.25 -4.07
N GLY A 96 -0.57 10.18 -4.32
CA GLY A 96 -1.47 11.33 -4.28
C GLY A 96 -1.70 11.92 -2.90
N THR A 97 -1.23 11.23 -1.85
CA THR A 97 -1.25 11.74 -0.47
C THR A 97 0.01 12.52 -0.11
N ASP A 98 1.03 12.53 -0.98
CA ASP A 98 2.22 13.33 -0.78
C ASP A 98 1.91 14.82 -0.92
N PRO A 99 2.33 15.69 0.01
CA PRO A 99 2.08 17.12 -0.06
C PRO A 99 2.60 17.79 -1.35
N GLY A 100 3.68 17.26 -1.96
CA GLY A 100 4.24 17.78 -3.21
C GLY A 100 3.33 17.59 -4.42
N VAL A 101 2.29 16.75 -4.33
CA VAL A 101 1.28 16.63 -5.39
C VAL A 101 0.49 17.93 -5.55
N ALA A 102 0.33 18.72 -4.49
CA ALA A 102 -0.28 20.05 -4.61
C ALA A 102 0.54 20.97 -5.51
N ASP A 103 1.87 20.95 -5.36
CA ASP A 103 2.78 21.75 -6.20
C ASP A 103 2.70 21.30 -7.67
N ILE A 104 2.65 19.99 -7.91
CA ILE A 104 2.46 19.43 -9.26
C ILE A 104 1.14 19.91 -9.87
N ILE A 105 0.04 19.91 -9.11
CA ILE A 105 -1.27 20.38 -9.60
C ILE A 105 -1.20 21.86 -9.99
N ILE A 106 -0.57 22.69 -9.16
CA ILE A 106 -0.40 24.12 -9.43
C ILE A 106 0.44 24.34 -10.69
N GLU A 107 1.55 23.60 -10.82
CA GLU A 107 2.43 23.66 -12.00
C GLU A 107 1.68 23.26 -13.28
N GLN A 108 0.91 22.18 -13.26
CA GLN A 108 0.13 21.74 -14.41
C GLN A 108 -0.94 22.76 -14.82
N ALA A 109 -1.61 23.40 -13.85
CA ALA A 109 -2.57 24.47 -14.15
C ALA A 109 -1.89 25.68 -14.80
N ALA A 110 -0.73 26.10 -14.28
CA ALA A 110 0.04 27.20 -14.86
C ALA A 110 0.54 26.89 -16.28
N ASN A 111 0.99 25.66 -16.53
CA ASN A 111 1.43 25.22 -17.85
C ASN A 111 0.27 25.23 -18.87
N PHE A 112 -0.92 24.80 -18.46
CA PHE A 112 -2.11 24.85 -19.32
C PHE A 112 -2.45 26.29 -19.76
N ASP A 113 -2.40 27.24 -18.82
CA ASP A 113 -2.69 28.66 -19.11
C ASP A 113 -1.61 29.30 -20.00
N ALA A 114 -0.35 28.83 -19.93
CA ALA A 114 0.74 29.33 -20.76
C ALA A 114 0.72 28.79 -22.20
N GLU A 115 0.09 27.64 -22.41
CA GLU A 115 -0.03 26.97 -23.72
C GLU A 115 -1.37 27.26 -24.44
N SER A 116 -2.31 27.94 -23.78
CA SER A 116 -3.63 28.32 -24.30
C SER A 116 -3.64 29.74 -24.89
#